data_AF-A0A0C4WMM4-F1
#
_entry.id   AF-A0A0C4WMM4-F1
#
_cell.length_a   1.000
_cell.length_b   1.000
_cell.length_c   1.000
_cell.angle_alpha   90.00
_cell.angle_beta   90.00
_cell.angle_gamma   90.00
#
_symmetry.space_group_name_H-M   'P 1'
#
loop_
_entity.id
_entity.type
_entity.pdbx_description
1 polymer ?
#
loop_
_entity_poly.entity_id
_entity_poly.type
_entity_poly.pdbx_seq_one_letter_code
_entity_poly.pdbx_strand_id
1 'polypeptide(L)'
;MSKHASVPPGPAPVPAFTLSRRRLLGAACVGAATGALLLSPVAPVWAAAAAEAELSTFMELSRRLTGRNDLDAKVGQSLHETLLKRDAGFAARLGELQGKLGKTPQGLNEKARDAARQILSAWYLGMVGSDYTATVVSYPDALMFKAAGGVIKPRAFCYGMPGSWAEKPGLGRA
;
A
#
# COMPACT_ATOMS: atom_id res chain seq x y z
N MET A 1 52.55 -84.36 -4.58
CA MET A 1 51.17 -83.83 -4.60
C MET A 1 50.97 -82.99 -3.35
N SER A 2 51.24 -81.68 -3.45
CA SER A 2 51.13 -80.76 -2.31
C SER A 2 50.39 -79.50 -2.76
N LYS A 3 49.34 -79.20 -2.01
CA LYS A 3 48.39 -78.10 -2.19
C LYS A 3 49.08 -76.77 -1.89
N HIS A 4 48.86 -75.75 -2.71
CA HIS A 4 48.92 -74.36 -2.27
C HIS A 4 47.57 -73.71 -2.59
N ALA A 5 46.80 -73.45 -1.53
CA ALA A 5 45.57 -72.70 -1.57
C ALA A 5 45.89 -71.21 -1.73
N SER A 6 45.28 -70.57 -2.73
CA SER A 6 45.34 -69.12 -2.90
C SER A 6 44.37 -68.43 -1.95
N VAL A 7 44.90 -67.61 -1.05
CA VAL A 7 44.15 -66.73 -0.14
C VAL A 7 43.67 -65.51 -0.95
N PRO A 8 42.38 -65.10 -0.89
CA PRO A 8 41.94 -63.85 -1.50
C PRO A 8 42.32 -62.63 -0.62
N PRO A 9 42.59 -61.46 -1.23
CA PRO A 9 42.98 -60.25 -0.49
C PRO A 9 41.79 -59.65 0.27
N GLY A 10 42.04 -59.18 1.50
CA GLY A 10 41.06 -58.50 2.33
C GLY A 10 40.67 -57.12 1.77
N PRO A 11 39.51 -56.56 2.18
CA PRO A 11 39.00 -55.30 1.65
C PRO A 11 39.90 -54.12 2.00
N ALA A 12 40.16 -53.27 1.01
CA ALA A 12 40.92 -52.04 1.17
C ALA A 12 40.19 -51.03 2.09
N PRO A 13 40.91 -50.23 2.89
CA PRO A 13 40.29 -49.24 3.75
C PRO A 13 39.66 -48.11 2.92
N VAL A 14 38.40 -47.82 3.21
CA VAL A 14 37.72 -46.62 2.68
C VAL A 14 38.27 -45.37 3.37
N PRO A 15 38.62 -44.30 2.63
CA PRO A 15 39.08 -43.07 3.24
C PRO A 15 37.92 -42.41 4.00
N ALA A 16 38.04 -42.34 5.32
CA ALA A 16 37.18 -41.50 6.14
C ALA A 16 37.60 -40.04 5.93
N PHE A 17 36.84 -39.30 5.13
CA PHE A 17 37.04 -37.86 5.00
C PHE A 17 36.68 -37.18 6.32
N THR A 18 37.68 -36.75 7.07
CA THR A 18 37.48 -35.94 8.27
C THR A 18 37.09 -34.52 7.83
N LEU A 19 35.79 -34.27 7.74
CA LEU A 19 35.25 -32.92 7.54
C LEU A 19 35.57 -32.08 8.77
N SER A 20 36.69 -31.36 8.71
CA SER A 20 37.08 -30.41 9.75
C SER A 20 36.04 -29.29 9.83
N ARG A 21 35.45 -29.07 11.02
CA ARG A 21 34.58 -27.92 11.34
C ARG A 21 35.15 -26.59 10.84
N ARG A 22 36.47 -26.45 10.78
CA ARG A 22 37.19 -25.26 10.31
C ARG A 22 37.02 -25.00 8.81
N ARG A 23 36.84 -26.05 7.99
CA ARG A 23 36.58 -25.93 6.55
C ARG A 23 35.12 -25.57 6.24
N LEU A 24 34.17 -26.01 7.08
CA LEU A 24 32.76 -25.61 7.03
C LEU A 24 32.57 -24.13 7.39
N LEU A 25 33.26 -23.65 8.42
CA LEU A 25 33.26 -22.22 8.78
C LEU A 25 33.96 -21.35 7.70
N GLY A 26 35.02 -21.87 7.07
CA GLY A 26 35.66 -21.19 5.94
C GLY A 26 34.75 -21.04 4.71
N ALA A 27 33.98 -22.08 4.37
CA ALA A 27 33.02 -22.04 3.27
C ALA A 27 31.84 -21.09 3.55
N ALA A 28 31.39 -20.97 4.81
CA ALA A 28 30.36 -20.01 5.21
C ALA A 28 30.81 -18.54 5.04
N CYS A 29 32.10 -18.25 5.28
CA CYS A 29 32.63 -16.90 5.10
C CYS A 29 32.84 -16.52 3.62
N VAL A 30 33.11 -17.48 2.74
CA VAL A 30 33.26 -17.21 1.28
C VAL A 30 31.89 -17.11 0.59
N GLY A 31 30.87 -17.83 1.06
CA GLY A 31 29.48 -17.66 0.60
C GLY A 31 28.85 -16.31 0.99
N ALA A 32 29.27 -15.73 2.11
CA ALA A 32 28.79 -14.42 2.54
C ALA A 32 29.32 -13.26 1.67
N ALA A 33 30.49 -13.41 1.04
CA ALA A 33 31.09 -12.36 0.21
C ALA A 33 30.46 -12.27 -1.20
N THR A 34 29.83 -13.34 -1.68
CA THR A 34 29.10 -13.34 -2.97
C THR A 34 27.60 -13.11 -2.83
N GLY A 35 27.00 -13.41 -1.67
CA GLY A 35 25.61 -13.09 -1.37
C GLY A 35 25.33 -11.60 -1.06
N ALA A 36 26.33 -10.85 -0.59
CA ALA A 36 26.16 -9.44 -0.25
C ALA A 36 26.04 -8.51 -1.48
N LEU A 37 26.45 -8.96 -2.66
CA LEU A 37 26.31 -8.19 -3.91
C LEU A 37 24.90 -8.28 -4.54
N LEU A 38 24.05 -9.21 -4.08
CA LEU A 38 22.65 -9.31 -4.51
C LEU A 38 21.69 -8.49 -3.63
N LEU A 39 22.17 -7.95 -2.50
CA LEU A 39 21.46 -6.98 -1.67
C LEU A 39 21.91 -5.56 -2.05
N SER A 40 21.72 -5.22 -3.32
CA SER A 40 21.96 -3.86 -3.80
C SER A 40 21.07 -2.86 -3.04
N PRO A 41 21.62 -1.78 -2.45
CA PRO A 41 20.84 -0.74 -1.76
C PRO A 41 19.95 0.09 -2.72
N VAL A 42 19.98 -0.21 -4.02
CA VAL A 42 19.19 0.46 -5.07
C VAL A 42 17.74 -0.05 -5.13
N ALA A 43 17.50 -1.32 -4.81
CA ALA A 43 16.15 -1.90 -4.79
C ALA A 43 15.17 -1.18 -3.84
N PRO A 44 15.52 -0.87 -2.58
CA PRO A 44 14.61 -0.13 -1.69
C PRO A 44 14.38 1.32 -2.13
N VAL A 45 15.36 1.95 -2.79
CA VAL A 45 15.22 3.32 -3.31
C VAL A 45 14.22 3.39 -4.45
N TRP A 46 14.27 2.42 -5.38
CA TRP A 46 13.33 2.38 -6.50
C TRP A 46 11.89 2.08 -6.04
N ALA A 47 11.71 1.15 -5.10
CA ALA A 47 10.41 0.85 -4.53
C ALA A 47 9.79 2.05 -3.82
N ALA A 48 10.58 2.80 -3.04
CA ALA A 48 10.13 4.02 -2.38
C ALA A 48 9.75 5.12 -3.39
N ALA A 49 10.54 5.31 -4.45
CA ALA A 49 10.23 6.28 -5.50
C ALA A 49 8.95 5.93 -6.26
N ALA A 50 8.71 4.64 -6.54
CA ALA A 50 7.47 4.18 -7.18
C ALA A 50 6.24 4.41 -6.29
N ALA A 51 6.34 4.11 -5.00
CA ALA A 51 5.26 4.35 -4.04
C ALA A 51 4.90 5.84 -3.92
N GLU A 52 5.91 6.72 -3.89
CA GLU A 52 5.71 8.17 -3.89
C GLU A 52 5.03 8.65 -5.19
N ALA A 53 5.42 8.11 -6.34
CA ALA A 53 4.80 8.43 -7.62
C ALA A 53 3.31 8.01 -7.66
N GLU A 54 2.96 6.83 -7.15
CA GLU A 54 1.55 6.41 -7.06
C GLU A 54 0.75 7.27 -6.09
N LEU A 55 1.31 7.61 -4.92
CA LEU A 55 0.66 8.52 -3.98
C LEU A 55 0.42 9.90 -4.60
N SER A 56 1.41 10.46 -5.30
CA SER A 56 1.27 11.76 -5.96
C SER A 56 0.16 11.74 -7.02
N THR A 57 0.05 10.64 -7.78
CA THR A 57 -1.02 10.39 -8.76
C THR A 57 -2.39 10.32 -8.07
N PHE A 58 -2.48 9.55 -6.99
CA PHE A 58 -3.70 9.46 -6.19
C PHE A 58 -4.15 10.84 -5.68
N MET A 59 -3.22 11.64 -5.17
CA MET A 59 -3.51 12.98 -4.66
C MET A 59 -3.94 13.95 -5.77
N GLU A 60 -3.33 13.88 -6.94
CA GLU A 60 -3.75 14.68 -8.10
C GLU A 60 -5.18 14.33 -8.54
N LEU A 61 -5.47 13.05 -8.71
CA LEU A 61 -6.80 12.58 -9.09
C LEU A 61 -7.84 12.94 -8.02
N SER A 62 -7.48 12.82 -6.74
CA SER A 62 -8.33 13.22 -5.62
C SER A 62 -8.72 14.70 -5.69
N ARG A 63 -7.75 15.60 -5.93
CA ARG A 63 -8.03 17.05 -6.08
C ARG A 63 -8.97 17.32 -7.26
N ARG A 64 -8.71 16.67 -8.41
CA ARG A 64 -9.53 16.83 -9.62
C ARG A 64 -10.96 16.32 -9.44
N LEU A 65 -11.13 15.15 -8.82
CA LEU A 65 -12.43 14.54 -8.59
C LEU A 65 -13.26 15.29 -7.55
N THR A 66 -12.62 15.76 -6.47
CA THR A 66 -13.30 16.48 -5.39
C THR A 66 -13.51 17.96 -5.71
N GLY A 67 -12.77 18.51 -6.67
CA GLY A 67 -12.74 19.94 -6.96
C GLY A 67 -12.05 20.77 -5.88
N ARG A 68 -11.26 20.12 -5.02
CA ARG A 68 -10.62 20.75 -3.85
C ARG A 68 -9.11 20.81 -4.01
N ASN A 69 -8.53 21.93 -3.59
CA ASN A 69 -7.07 22.11 -3.54
C ASN A 69 -6.49 21.99 -2.12
N ASP A 70 -7.36 21.92 -1.10
CA ASP A 70 -7.05 21.90 0.33
C ASP A 70 -7.10 20.49 0.95
N LEU A 71 -6.78 19.45 0.17
CA LEU A 71 -6.76 18.07 0.66
C LEU A 71 -5.53 17.84 1.56
N ASP A 72 -5.76 17.30 2.76
CA ASP A 72 -4.69 16.96 3.70
C ASP A 72 -3.86 15.78 3.19
N ALA A 73 -2.53 15.97 3.11
CA ALA A 73 -1.63 14.98 2.55
C ALA A 73 -1.52 13.70 3.40
N LYS A 74 -1.60 13.80 4.73
CA LYS A 74 -1.50 12.63 5.61
C LYS A 74 -2.76 11.78 5.54
N VAL A 75 -3.94 12.42 5.54
CA VAL A 75 -5.21 11.71 5.30
C VAL A 75 -5.18 11.05 3.93
N GLY A 76 -4.71 11.76 2.90
CA GLY A 76 -4.57 11.22 1.56
C GLY A 76 -3.67 9.98 1.50
N GLN A 77 -2.51 10.02 2.16
CA GLN A 77 -1.61 8.87 2.27
C GLN A 77 -2.30 7.68 2.95
N SER A 78 -2.94 7.88 4.10
CA SER A 78 -3.62 6.81 4.82
C SER A 78 -4.80 6.22 4.03
N LEU A 79 -5.55 7.04 3.30
CA LEU A 79 -6.62 6.57 2.41
C LEU A 79 -6.04 5.71 1.27
N HIS A 80 -4.96 6.17 0.63
CA HIS A 80 -4.30 5.45 -0.46
C HIS A 80 -3.79 4.08 0.00
N GLU A 81 -3.04 4.04 1.10
CA GLU A 81 -2.54 2.80 1.69
C GLU A 81 -3.67 1.83 2.07
N THR A 82 -4.76 2.37 2.63
CA THR A 82 -5.93 1.55 3.01
C THR A 82 -6.65 0.98 1.79
N LEU A 83 -6.78 1.75 0.70
CA LEU A 83 -7.37 1.28 -0.56
C LEU A 83 -6.54 0.14 -1.16
N LEU A 84 -5.21 0.32 -1.26
CA LEU A 84 -4.31 -0.71 -1.76
C LEU A 84 -4.35 -1.99 -0.92
N LYS A 85 -4.44 -1.86 0.40
CA LYS A 85 -4.51 -3.01 1.31
C LYS A 85 -5.81 -3.79 1.18
N ARG A 86 -6.94 -3.11 0.96
CA ARG A 86 -8.27 -3.73 0.89
C ARG A 86 -8.62 -4.27 -0.49
N ASP A 87 -8.05 -3.70 -1.54
CA ASP A 87 -8.37 -4.04 -2.92
C ASP A 87 -7.08 -4.13 -3.75
N ALA A 88 -6.61 -5.36 -3.95
CA ALA A 88 -5.41 -5.65 -4.73
C ALA A 88 -5.50 -5.18 -6.19
N GLY A 89 -6.71 -4.94 -6.71
CA GLY A 89 -6.92 -4.42 -8.06
C GLY A 89 -6.97 -2.89 -8.14
N PHE A 90 -6.93 -2.18 -7.00
CA PHE A 90 -7.10 -0.73 -6.96
C PHE A 90 -6.01 0.01 -7.74
N ALA A 91 -4.73 -0.35 -7.56
CA ALA A 91 -3.61 0.28 -8.28
C ALA A 91 -3.80 0.23 -9.81
N ALA A 92 -4.20 -0.93 -10.34
CA ALA A 92 -4.46 -1.08 -11.77
C ALA A 92 -5.63 -0.18 -12.26
N ARG A 93 -6.71 -0.07 -11.48
CA ARG A 93 -7.84 0.80 -11.82
C ARG A 93 -7.52 2.29 -11.64
N LEU A 94 -6.62 2.64 -10.72
CA LEU A 94 -6.09 3.98 -10.54
C LEU A 94 -5.29 4.43 -11.78
N GLY A 95 -4.43 3.56 -12.31
CA GLY A 95 -3.72 3.82 -13.56
C GLY A 95 -4.65 4.01 -14.77
N GLU A 96 -5.69 3.18 -14.89
CA GLU A 96 -6.74 3.35 -15.91
C GLU A 96 -7.47 4.70 -15.77
N LEU A 97 -7.75 5.12 -14.55
CA LEU A 97 -8.37 6.40 -14.26
C LEU A 97 -7.43 7.57 -14.62
N GLN A 98 -6.14 7.49 -14.26
CA GLN A 98 -5.15 8.50 -14.60
C GLN A 98 -5.07 8.73 -16.11
N GLY A 99 -5.02 7.66 -16.90
CA GLY A 99 -4.94 7.74 -18.36
C GLY A 99 -6.19 8.28 -19.04
N LYS A 100 -7.36 8.25 -18.38
CA LYS A 100 -8.67 8.59 -18.98
C LYS A 100 -9.35 9.81 -18.40
N LEU A 101 -8.92 10.30 -17.25
CA LEU A 101 -9.50 11.49 -16.64
C LEU A 101 -9.11 12.71 -17.50
N GLY A 102 -9.96 13.04 -18.47
CA GLY A 102 -9.91 14.28 -19.24
C GLY A 102 -10.56 15.45 -18.48
N LYS A 103 -11.04 16.47 -19.20
CA LYS A 103 -11.80 17.58 -18.59
C LYS A 103 -13.18 17.14 -18.10
N THR A 104 -13.72 16.04 -18.63
CA THR A 104 -15.09 15.62 -18.36
C THR A 104 -15.19 14.09 -18.19
N PRO A 105 -16.08 13.58 -17.31
CA PRO A 105 -16.13 12.16 -16.93
C PRO A 105 -16.84 11.23 -17.94
N GLN A 106 -17.39 11.76 -19.04
CA GLN A 106 -18.23 11.01 -19.98
C GLN A 106 -17.48 9.89 -20.75
N GLY A 107 -16.14 9.90 -20.74
CA GLY A 107 -15.30 8.89 -21.39
C GLY A 107 -14.79 7.76 -20.49
N LEU A 108 -15.15 7.74 -19.19
CA LEU A 108 -14.62 6.74 -18.25
C LEU A 108 -15.25 5.37 -18.49
N ASN A 109 -14.41 4.34 -18.66
CA ASN A 109 -14.84 2.93 -18.62
C ASN A 109 -15.25 2.54 -17.19
N GLU A 110 -15.84 1.36 -17.02
CA GLU A 110 -16.34 0.95 -15.69
C GLU A 110 -15.22 0.84 -14.66
N LYS A 111 -14.03 0.35 -15.04
CA LYS A 111 -12.87 0.25 -14.13
C LYS A 111 -12.44 1.62 -13.59
N ALA A 112 -12.30 2.61 -14.46
CA ALA A 112 -11.94 3.96 -14.06
C ALA A 112 -13.05 4.63 -13.24
N ARG A 113 -14.32 4.38 -13.59
CA ARG A 113 -15.48 4.89 -12.86
C ARG A 113 -15.57 4.30 -11.46
N ASP A 114 -15.28 3.00 -11.31
CA ASP A 114 -15.17 2.34 -10.01
C ASP A 114 -14.06 2.95 -9.16
N ALA A 115 -12.85 3.11 -9.69
CA ALA A 115 -11.76 3.79 -8.97
C ALA A 115 -12.15 5.21 -8.54
N ALA A 116 -12.78 5.99 -9.42
CA ALA A 116 -13.25 7.33 -9.09
C ALA A 116 -14.29 7.32 -7.95
N ARG A 117 -15.24 6.37 -7.96
CA ARG A 117 -16.22 6.20 -6.89
C ARG A 117 -15.57 5.79 -5.57
N GLN A 118 -14.57 4.90 -5.60
CA GLN A 118 -13.85 4.49 -4.39
C GLN A 118 -13.07 5.67 -3.79
N ILE A 119 -12.37 6.45 -4.61
CA ILE A 119 -11.65 7.67 -4.18
C ILE A 119 -12.62 8.69 -3.57
N LEU A 120 -13.72 8.99 -4.26
CA LEU A 120 -14.72 9.95 -3.78
C LEU A 120 -15.36 9.49 -2.48
N SER A 121 -15.77 8.21 -2.39
CA SER A 121 -16.33 7.63 -1.18
C SER A 121 -15.34 7.72 -0.01
N ALA A 122 -14.08 7.38 -0.25
CA ALA A 122 -13.02 7.42 0.74
C ALA A 122 -12.83 8.82 1.34
N TRP A 123 -12.78 9.86 0.49
CA TRP A 123 -12.63 11.24 0.94
C TRP A 123 -13.87 11.81 1.62
N TYR A 124 -15.06 11.56 1.06
CA TYR A 124 -16.30 12.13 1.58
C TYR A 124 -16.74 11.48 2.88
N LEU A 125 -16.55 10.17 3.02
CA LEU A 125 -16.92 9.42 4.22
C LEU A 125 -15.78 9.35 5.24
N GLY A 126 -14.53 9.58 4.82
CA GLY A 126 -13.35 9.45 5.68
C GLY A 126 -13.00 8.00 6.04
N MET A 127 -13.52 7.03 5.29
CA MET A 127 -13.34 5.61 5.53
C MET A 127 -13.31 4.83 4.22
N VAL A 128 -12.69 3.64 4.24
CA VAL A 128 -12.62 2.74 3.09
C VAL A 128 -13.37 1.44 3.37
N GLY A 129 -14.25 1.06 2.45
CA GLY A 129 -15.22 -0.03 2.63
C GLY A 129 -16.61 0.49 2.96
N SER A 130 -17.61 -0.39 2.96
CA SER A 130 -19.01 -0.04 3.21
C SER A 130 -19.72 -1.01 4.16
N ASP A 131 -18.99 -2.01 4.64
CA ASP A 131 -19.46 -3.04 5.54
C ASP A 131 -18.93 -2.79 6.97
N TYR A 132 -19.27 -3.69 7.90
CA TYR A 132 -18.78 -3.62 9.27
C TYR A 132 -17.26 -3.79 9.41
N THR A 133 -16.56 -4.13 8.32
CA THR A 133 -15.10 -4.24 8.29
C THR A 133 -14.43 -2.97 7.75
N ALA A 134 -15.20 -1.93 7.43
CA ALA A 134 -14.66 -0.68 6.90
C ALA A 134 -13.59 -0.08 7.82
N THR A 135 -12.56 0.48 7.21
CA THR A 135 -11.44 1.10 7.92
C THR A 135 -11.64 2.60 7.95
N VAL A 136 -11.89 3.15 9.15
CA VAL A 136 -11.98 4.60 9.37
C VAL A 136 -10.57 5.18 9.34
N VAL A 137 -10.38 6.21 8.52
CA VAL A 137 -9.09 6.90 8.34
C VAL A 137 -9.13 8.30 8.94
N SER A 138 -10.20 9.06 8.69
CA SER A 138 -10.47 10.32 9.37
C SER A 138 -11.97 10.47 9.60
N TYR A 139 -12.33 11.06 10.73
CA TYR A 139 -13.72 11.33 11.08
C TYR A 139 -14.07 12.83 10.97
N PRO A 140 -13.43 13.73 11.75
CA PRO A 140 -13.78 15.15 11.68
C PRO A 140 -13.43 15.81 10.35
N ASP A 141 -12.42 15.30 9.62
CA ASP A 141 -11.95 15.91 8.37
C ASP A 141 -12.64 15.33 7.11
N ALA A 142 -13.57 14.38 7.27
CA ALA A 142 -14.32 13.80 6.16
C ALA A 142 -15.05 14.89 5.36
N LEU A 143 -14.92 14.86 4.03
CA LEU A 143 -15.37 15.99 3.21
C LEU A 143 -16.88 16.22 3.25
N MET A 144 -17.69 15.21 3.60
CA MET A 144 -19.15 15.41 3.76
C MET A 144 -19.49 16.45 4.82
N PHE A 145 -18.69 16.56 5.89
CA PHE A 145 -18.89 17.57 6.93
C PHE A 145 -18.47 18.97 6.44
N LYS A 146 -17.38 19.06 5.66
CA LYS A 146 -16.95 20.32 5.03
C LYS A 146 -17.95 20.81 3.99
N ALA A 147 -18.54 19.89 3.21
CA ALA A 147 -19.55 20.19 2.20
C ALA A 147 -20.83 20.79 2.80
N ALA A 148 -21.14 20.49 4.07
CA ALA A 148 -22.24 21.11 4.79
C ALA A 148 -21.97 22.57 5.22
N GLY A 149 -20.85 23.18 4.80
CA GLY A 149 -20.54 24.60 5.07
C GLY A 149 -20.42 24.93 6.55
N GLY A 150 -20.15 23.93 7.40
CA GLY A 150 -20.16 24.08 8.85
C GLY A 150 -21.54 24.22 9.48
N VAL A 151 -22.64 24.01 8.75
CA VAL A 151 -24.00 23.98 9.30
C VAL A 151 -24.21 22.67 10.08
N ILE A 152 -23.90 21.54 9.44
CA ILE A 152 -23.94 20.24 10.09
C ILE A 152 -22.57 19.92 10.65
N LYS A 153 -22.54 19.56 11.94
CA LYS A 153 -21.31 19.24 12.67
C LYS A 153 -21.14 17.72 12.79
N PRO A 154 -19.89 17.21 12.82
CA PRO A 154 -19.63 15.82 13.19
C PRO A 154 -20.25 15.51 14.56
N ARG A 155 -20.88 14.34 14.69
CA ARG A 155 -21.42 13.90 15.99
C ARG A 155 -20.27 13.73 16.99
N ALA A 156 -20.57 13.91 18.27
CA ALA A 156 -19.60 13.90 19.39
C ALA A 156 -18.62 15.10 19.43
N PHE A 157 -18.80 16.10 18.56
CA PHE A 157 -18.04 17.35 18.64
C PHE A 157 -18.97 18.54 18.90
N CYS A 158 -18.70 19.25 20.00
CA CYS A 158 -19.38 20.51 20.31
C CYS A 158 -18.79 21.63 19.45
N TYR A 159 -19.65 22.41 18.80
CA TYR A 159 -19.25 23.59 18.03
C TYR A 159 -20.29 24.69 18.14
N GLY A 160 -19.83 25.94 18.17
CA GLY A 160 -20.70 27.12 18.30
C GLY A 160 -21.25 27.31 19.71
N MET A 161 -22.13 28.29 19.85
CA MET A 161 -22.84 28.55 21.11
C MET A 161 -24.00 27.56 21.29
N PRO A 162 -24.32 27.16 22.53
CA PRO A 162 -25.57 26.46 22.83
C PRO A 162 -26.76 27.22 22.24
N GLY A 163 -27.68 26.51 21.57
CA GLY A 163 -28.84 27.11 20.92
C GLY A 163 -28.64 27.55 19.47
N SER A 164 -27.41 27.49 18.92
CA SER A 164 -27.12 27.89 17.53
C SER A 164 -27.91 27.11 16.46
N TRP A 165 -28.45 25.94 16.80
CA TRP A 165 -29.33 25.15 15.91
C TRP A 165 -30.71 25.78 15.68
N ALA A 166 -31.14 26.75 16.51
CA ALA A 166 -32.43 27.42 16.36
C ALA A 166 -32.43 28.47 15.23
N GLU A 167 -31.25 28.92 14.81
CA GLU A 167 -31.09 29.90 13.74
C GLU A 167 -31.24 29.23 12.37
N LYS A 168 -31.93 29.91 11.45
CA LYS A 168 -31.99 29.46 10.05
C LYS A 168 -30.57 29.50 9.48
N PRO A 169 -30.03 28.38 8.95
CA PRO A 169 -28.72 28.39 8.33
C PRO A 169 -28.68 29.41 7.18
N GLY A 170 -27.59 30.18 7.11
CA GLY A 170 -27.32 30.98 5.92
C GLY A 170 -27.26 30.05 4.70
N LEU A 171 -27.92 30.43 3.60
CA LEU A 171 -27.72 29.77 2.32
C LEU A 171 -26.24 29.89 1.96
N GLY A 172 -25.49 28.80 2.08
CA GLY A 172 -24.05 28.78 1.84
C GLY A 172 -23.73 29.21 0.42
N ARG A 173 -22.79 30.16 0.27
CA ARG A 173 -22.02 30.27 -0.97
C ARG A 173 -21.09 29.07 -1.04
N ALA A 174 -21.32 28.21 -2.03
CA ALA A 174 -20.42 27.12 -2.38
C ALA A 174 -19.04 27.66 -2.79
#